data_AF-A0A1L3I130-F1
#
_entry.id   AF-A0A1L3I130-F1
#
_cell.length_a   1.000
_cell.length_b   1.000
_cell.length_c   1.000
_cell.angle_alpha   90.00
_cell.angle_beta   90.00
_cell.angle_gamma   90.00
#
_symmetry.space_group_name_H-M   'P 1'
#
loop_
_entity.id
_entity.type
_entity.pdbx_description
1 polymer ?
#
loop_
_entity_poly.entity_id
_entity_poly.type
_entity_poly.pdbx_seq_one_letter_code
_entity_poly.pdbx_strand_id
1 'polypeptide(L)'
;MATKRPKPEEIVVKLRQVEVLMGQGMPRIDVIRQIGVTERRVCRVLGQHRSTQRRVPQGRADEERLVANMIELTRQYGRYGYRRVAALLRDAGWQVNDKRVERLWRREGL
;
A
#
# COMPACT_ATOMS: atom_id res chain seq x y z
N MET A 1 17.05 -22.29 23.58
CA MET A 1 17.42 -22.61 22.19
C MET A 1 17.97 -21.36 21.53
N ALA A 2 19.26 -21.33 21.16
CA ALA A 2 19.86 -20.15 20.55
C ALA A 2 19.38 -20.02 19.10
N THR A 3 18.44 -19.12 18.83
CA THR A 3 18.02 -18.79 17.47
C THR A 3 19.24 -18.27 16.71
N LYS A 4 19.71 -19.05 15.73
CA LYS A 4 20.85 -18.67 14.88
C LYS A 4 20.62 -17.28 14.32
N ARG A 5 21.63 -16.43 14.46
CA ARG A 5 21.63 -15.06 13.95
C ARG A 5 21.60 -15.12 12.41
N PRO A 6 20.55 -14.62 11.75
CA PRO A 6 20.45 -14.68 10.29
C PRO A 6 21.56 -13.84 9.63
N LYS A 7 22.06 -14.30 8.48
CA LYS A 7 23.11 -13.59 7.71
C LYS A 7 22.54 -12.33 7.04
N PRO A 8 23.36 -11.31 6.71
CA PRO A 8 22.88 -10.08 6.06
C PRO A 8 22.10 -10.34 4.77
N GLU A 9 22.57 -11.28 3.97
CA GLU A 9 21.96 -11.76 2.72
C GLU A 9 20.55 -12.36 2.92
N GLU A 10 20.35 -13.17 3.97
CA GLU A 10 19.01 -13.67 4.33
C GLU A 10 18.06 -12.54 4.76
N ILE A 11 18.59 -11.51 5.43
CA ILE A 11 17.82 -10.34 5.87
C ILE A 11 17.34 -9.54 4.64
N VAL A 12 18.20 -9.33 3.64
CA VAL A 12 17.84 -8.61 2.40
C VAL A 12 16.74 -9.33 1.62
N VAL A 13 16.82 -10.66 1.48
CA VAL A 13 15.78 -11.47 0.81
C VAL A 13 14.44 -11.32 1.52
N LYS A 14 14.46 -11.36 2.86
CA LYS A 14 13.27 -11.21 3.70
C LYS A 14 12.69 -9.79 3.69
N LEU A 15 13.50 -8.78 3.39
CA LEU A 15 13.06 -7.37 3.38
C LEU A 15 12.15 -7.02 2.21
N ARG A 16 12.34 -7.66 1.05
CA ARG A 16 11.42 -7.51 -0.08
C ARG A 16 10.01 -7.97 0.29
N GLN A 17 9.91 -8.98 1.16
CA GLN A 17 8.65 -9.47 1.69
C GLN A 17 8.04 -8.53 2.75
N VAL A 18 8.88 -7.79 3.49
CA VAL A 18 8.41 -6.72 4.41
C VAL A 18 7.69 -5.63 3.66
N GLU A 19 8.24 -5.18 2.53
CA GLU A 19 7.64 -4.11 1.71
C GLU A 19 6.28 -4.53 1.15
N VAL A 20 6.16 -5.78 0.69
CA VAL A 20 4.88 -6.34 0.20
C VAL A 20 3.85 -6.43 1.32
N LEU A 21 4.21 -6.96 2.49
CA LEU A 21 3.30 -7.11 3.63
C LEU A 21 2.88 -5.75 4.23
N MET A 22 3.79 -4.78 4.23
CA MET A 22 3.48 -3.39 4.56
C MET A 22 2.47 -2.76 3.58
N GLY A 23 2.59 -3.07 2.29
CA GLY A 23 1.63 -2.62 1.26
C GLY A 23 0.23 -3.21 1.43
N GLN A 24 0.09 -4.32 2.16
CA GLN A 24 -1.18 -4.98 2.47
C GLN A 24 -1.82 -4.48 3.79
N GLY A 25 -1.25 -3.45 4.43
CA GLY A 25 -1.78 -2.85 5.65
C GLY A 25 -1.38 -3.56 6.95
N MET A 26 -0.47 -4.55 6.90
CA MET A 26 0.05 -5.16 8.12
C MET A 26 0.92 -4.17 8.92
N PRO A 27 0.73 -4.06 10.25
CA PRO A 27 1.58 -3.24 11.09
C PRO A 27 2.99 -3.80 11.10
N ARG A 28 3.97 -2.94 10.86
CA ARG A 28 5.35 -3.37 10.61
C ARG A 28 6.01 -4.13 11.75
N ILE A 29 5.54 -3.94 12.99
CA ILE A 29 6.07 -4.66 14.15
C ILE A 29 5.79 -6.16 14.03
N ASP A 30 4.64 -6.53 13.46
CA ASP A 30 4.23 -7.92 13.28
C ASP A 30 5.00 -8.55 12.11
N VAL A 31 5.22 -7.78 11.05
CA VAL A 31 6.06 -8.20 9.92
C VAL A 31 7.50 -8.49 10.38
N ILE A 32 8.10 -7.60 11.18
CA ILE A 32 9.47 -7.80 11.69
C ILE A 32 9.54 -9.00 12.65
N ARG A 33 8.51 -9.20 13.49
CA ARG A 33 8.40 -10.39 14.37
C ARG A 33 8.33 -11.69 13.58
N GLN A 34 7.54 -11.72 12.50
CA GLN A 34 7.34 -12.91 11.67
C GLN A 34 8.63 -13.40 10.98
N ILE A 35 9.56 -12.47 10.72
CA ILE A 35 10.79 -12.75 9.99
C ILE A 35 11.92 -13.24 10.92
N GLY A 36 11.73 -13.11 12.25
CA GLY A 36 12.69 -13.52 13.27
C GLY A 36 13.93 -12.62 13.36
N VAL A 37 13.82 -11.36 12.92
CA VAL A 37 14.91 -10.38 12.91
C VAL A 37 14.55 -9.16 13.75
N THR A 38 15.54 -8.48 14.30
CA THR A 38 15.30 -7.22 15.02
C THR A 38 15.29 -6.03 14.06
N GLU A 39 14.41 -5.06 14.29
CA GLU A 39 14.33 -3.81 13.50
C GLU A 39 15.69 -3.12 13.39
N ARG A 40 16.48 -3.10 14.48
CA ARG A 40 17.83 -2.51 14.51
C ARG A 40 18.76 -3.14 13.48
N ARG A 41 18.69 -4.46 13.31
CA ARG A 41 19.58 -5.19 12.39
C ARG A 41 19.19 -4.96 10.95
N VAL A 42 17.89 -4.98 10.66
CA VAL A 42 17.33 -4.61 9.35
C VAL A 42 17.81 -3.23 8.92
N CYS A 43 17.64 -2.22 9.77
CA CYS A 43 18.04 -0.84 9.45
C CYS A 43 19.56 -0.71 9.22
N ARG A 44 20.37 -1.46 9.99
CA ARG A 44 21.84 -1.48 9.83
C ARG A 44 22.25 -2.10 8.50
N VAL A 45 21.65 -3.24 8.12
CA VAL A 45 21.96 -3.92 6.85
C VAL A 45 21.55 -3.06 5.66
N LEU A 46 20.43 -2.34 5.75
CA LEU A 46 19.96 -1.43 4.70
C LEU A 46 20.69 -0.08 4.65
N GLY A 47 21.49 0.27 5.67
CA GLY A 47 22.06 1.61 5.78
C GLY A 47 21.02 2.73 5.99
N GLN A 48 19.80 2.38 6.39
CA GLN A 48 18.68 3.30 6.50
C GLN A 48 18.44 3.70 7.97
N HIS A 49 18.02 4.94 8.20
CA HIS A 49 17.61 5.37 9.54
C HIS A 49 16.31 4.70 9.98
N ARG A 50 16.21 4.37 11.28
CA ARG A 50 15.03 3.71 11.87
C ARG A 50 13.75 4.54 11.70
N SER A 51 13.84 5.87 11.65
CA SER A 51 12.67 6.73 11.43
C SER A 51 12.09 6.54 10.02
N THR A 52 12.93 6.36 9.00
CA THR A 52 12.49 6.14 7.63
C THR A 52 11.79 4.80 7.51
N GLN A 53 12.35 3.76 8.15
CA GLN A 53 11.64 2.49 8.27
C GLN A 53 10.30 2.75 8.97
N ARG A 54 10.25 3.41 10.15
CA ARG A 54 9.03 3.70 10.99
C ARG A 54 7.95 4.55 10.36
N ARG A 55 8.25 5.28 9.30
CA ARG A 55 7.24 6.02 8.58
C ARG A 55 6.27 5.06 7.89
N VAL A 56 5.04 5.01 8.35
CA VAL A 56 3.96 4.31 7.64
C VAL A 56 3.59 5.17 6.45
N PRO A 57 3.56 4.62 5.21
CA PRO A 57 2.99 5.33 4.07
C PRO A 57 1.51 5.60 4.38
N GLN A 58 1.17 6.84 4.68
CA GLN A 58 -0.22 7.24 4.77
C GLN A 58 -0.72 7.51 3.36
N GLY A 59 -1.62 6.63 2.88
CA GLY A 59 -2.47 6.93 1.75
C GLY A 59 -3.35 8.14 2.07
N ARG A 60 -4.03 8.68 1.06
CA ARG A 60 -5.00 9.74 1.35
C ARG A 60 -6.20 9.12 2.07
N ALA A 61 -6.64 9.76 3.15
CA ALA A 61 -7.79 9.30 3.94
C ALA A 61 -9.10 9.23 3.14
N ASP A 62 -9.16 9.94 2.01
CA ASP A 62 -10.31 9.98 1.11
C ASP A 62 -10.35 8.82 0.09
N GLU A 63 -9.28 8.02 -0.01
CA GLU A 63 -9.12 7.02 -1.07
C GLU A 63 -10.15 5.89 -0.95
N GLU A 64 -10.39 5.38 0.25
CA GLU A 64 -11.39 4.32 0.47
C GLU A 64 -12.81 4.79 0.09
N ARG A 65 -13.17 6.02 0.48
CA ARG A 65 -14.45 6.64 0.12
C ARG A 65 -14.56 6.88 -1.39
N LEU A 66 -13.46 7.29 -2.02
CA LEU A 66 -13.41 7.48 -3.46
C LEU A 66 -13.61 6.16 -4.23
N VAL A 67 -12.97 5.08 -3.78
CA VAL A 67 -13.13 3.75 -4.38
C VAL A 67 -14.56 3.24 -4.21
N ALA A 68 -15.16 3.41 -3.03
CA ALA A 68 -16.55 3.03 -2.79
C ALA A 68 -17.51 3.75 -3.76
N ASN A 69 -17.38 5.06 -3.90
CA ASN A 69 -18.18 5.85 -4.85
C ASN A 69 -17.93 5.44 -6.31
N MET A 70 -16.68 5.15 -6.66
CA MET A 70 -16.33 4.67 -8.00
C MET A 70 -17.04 3.35 -8.30
N ILE A 71 -16.99 2.37 -7.39
CA ILE A 71 -17.67 1.07 -7.54
C ILE A 71 -19.18 1.26 -7.65
N GLU A 72 -19.76 2.14 -6.85
CA GLU A 72 -21.19 2.45 -6.90
C GLU A 72 -21.59 3.02 -8.26
N LEU A 73 -20.84 3.99 -8.78
CA LEU A 73 -21.08 4.57 -10.10
C LEU A 73 -20.90 3.55 -11.22
N THR A 74 -19.91 2.65 -11.13
CA THR A 74 -19.73 1.59 -12.13
C THR A 74 -20.86 0.57 -12.09
N ARG A 75 -21.42 0.27 -10.91
CA ARG A 75 -22.61 -0.59 -10.77
C ARG A 75 -23.86 0.06 -11.37
N GLN A 76 -24.06 1.35 -11.13
CA GLN A 76 -25.20 2.10 -11.68
C GLN A 76 -25.09 2.30 -13.19
N TYR A 77 -23.86 2.52 -13.70
CA TYR A 77 -23.59 2.87 -15.09
C TYR A 77 -22.61 1.88 -15.75
N GLY A 78 -22.94 0.58 -15.78
CA GLY A 78 -22.03 -0.50 -16.21
C GLY A 78 -21.45 -0.45 -17.63
N ARG A 79 -21.87 0.50 -18.48
CA ARG A 79 -21.25 0.76 -19.80
C ARG A 79 -20.16 1.84 -19.76
N TYR A 80 -20.02 2.53 -18.63
CA TYR A 80 -19.15 3.69 -18.51
C TYR A 80 -17.75 3.25 -18.10
N GLY A 81 -16.76 3.63 -18.89
CA GLY A 81 -15.35 3.48 -18.51
C GLY A 81 -14.89 4.55 -17.53
N TYR A 82 -13.66 4.38 -17.04
CA TYR A 82 -13.06 5.24 -16.00
C TYR A 82 -13.14 6.76 -16.28
N ARG A 83 -13.10 7.18 -17.56
CA ARG A 83 -13.20 8.61 -17.94
C ARG A 83 -14.57 9.21 -17.63
N ARG A 84 -15.65 8.45 -17.86
CA ARG A 84 -17.01 8.92 -17.59
C ARG A 84 -17.30 8.88 -16.09
N VAL A 85 -16.80 7.87 -15.39
CA VAL A 85 -16.88 7.83 -13.92
C VAL A 85 -16.05 8.96 -13.29
N ALA A 86 -14.87 9.29 -13.83
CA ALA A 86 -14.08 10.44 -13.36
C ALA A 86 -14.80 11.78 -13.52
N ALA A 87 -15.61 11.95 -14.58
CA ALA A 87 -16.46 13.13 -14.75
C ALA A 87 -17.57 13.18 -13.69
N LEU A 88 -18.28 12.07 -13.48
CA LEU A 88 -19.34 11.97 -12.46
C LEU A 88 -18.81 12.20 -11.04
N LEU A 89 -17.61 11.70 -10.74
CA LEU A 89 -16.94 11.96 -9.46
C LEU A 89 -16.65 13.45 -9.28
N ARG A 90 -16.21 14.15 -10.33
CA ARG A 90 -15.98 15.60 -10.28
C ARG A 90 -17.29 16.38 -10.09
N ASP A 91 -18.37 15.97 -10.76
CA ASP A 91 -19.69 16.57 -10.59
C ASP A 91 -20.24 16.34 -9.18
N ALA A 92 -19.93 15.19 -8.56
CA ALA A 92 -20.21 14.89 -7.16
C ALA A 92 -19.28 15.62 -6.16
N GLY A 93 -18.45 16.56 -6.63
CA GLY A 93 -17.58 17.40 -5.80
C GLY A 93 -16.21 16.82 -5.47
N TRP A 94 -15.83 15.67 -6.06
CA TRP A 94 -14.51 15.08 -5.82
C TRP A 94 -13.42 15.81 -6.60
N GLN A 95 -12.38 16.23 -5.90
CA GLN A 95 -11.16 16.76 -6.51
C GLN A 95 -10.22 15.62 -6.93
N VAL A 96 -10.53 14.99 -8.06
CA VAL A 96 -9.77 13.85 -8.59
C VAL A 96 -9.33 14.09 -10.03
N ASN A 97 -8.13 13.59 -10.35
CA ASN A 97 -7.59 13.57 -11.71
C ASN A 97 -7.93 12.23 -12.37
N ASP A 98 -8.20 12.23 -13.68
CA ASP A 98 -8.42 11.04 -14.49
C ASP A 98 -7.34 9.98 -14.28
N LYS A 99 -6.05 10.36 -14.14
CA LYS A 99 -4.95 9.41 -13.87
C LYS A 99 -5.05 8.71 -12.51
N ARG A 100 -5.65 9.38 -11.51
CA ARG A 100 -5.91 8.79 -10.18
C ARG A 100 -7.02 7.75 -10.30
N VAL A 101 -8.10 8.11 -10.99
CA VAL A 101 -9.25 7.22 -11.22
C VAL A 101 -8.81 6.01 -12.04
N GLU A 102 -8.03 6.19 -13.12
CA GLU A 102 -7.50 5.09 -13.93
C GLU A 102 -6.65 4.11 -13.12
N ARG A 103 -5.77 4.61 -12.24
CA ARG A 103 -4.96 3.74 -11.37
C ARG A 103 -5.82 2.92 -10.41
N LEU A 104 -6.81 3.56 -9.78
CA LEU A 104 -7.73 2.87 -8.88
C LEU A 104 -8.61 1.87 -9.65
N TRP A 105 -9.06 2.24 -10.85
CA TRP A 105 -9.83 1.38 -11.74
C TRP A 105 -9.09 0.08 -12.07
N ARG A 106 -7.81 0.16 -12.47
CA ARG A 106 -6.97 -1.02 -12.74
C ARG A 106 -6.66 -1.83 -11.49
N ARG A 107 -6.53 -1.18 -10.32
CA ARG A 107 -6.28 -1.86 -9.04
C ARG A 107 -7.50 -2.65 -8.57
N GLU A 108 -8.70 -2.11 -8.76
CA GLU A 108 -9.97 -2.74 -8.36
C GLU A 108 -10.51 -3.73 -9.41
N GLY A 109 -9.91 -3.79 -10.61
CA GLY A 109 -10.29 -4.76 -11.65
C GLY A 109 -11.61 -4.44 -12.36
N LEU A 110 -11.99 -3.15 -12.39
CA LEU A 110 -13.16 -2.66 -13.11
C LEU A 110 -12.89 -2.48 -14.61
#